data_AF-A0A9D7H730-F1
#
_entry.id   AF-A0A9D7H730-F1
#
_cell.length_a   1.000
_cell.length_b   1.000
_cell.length_c   1.000
_cell.angle_alpha   90.00
_cell.angle_beta   90.00
_cell.angle_gamma   90.00
#
_symmetry.space_group_name_H-M   'P 1'
#
loop_
_entity.id
_entity.type
_entity.pdbx_description
1 polymer ?
#
loop_
_entity_poly.entity_id
_entity_poly.type
_entity_poly.pdbx_seq_one_letter_code
_entity_poly.pdbx_strand_id
1 'polypeptide(L)'
;MGCRRVDITTALTSLDAPMEAQGTVRYNDRELEINASIARPGDAIRGELTQLILNIQSELLTAEFRGQTVATSGELAGTVRASGPSLRQLASWTGTPLQNAVGLEQFAVTGRLTVGGGAYTFSNAGFSVDQVRGRGDFVLSELREKPYLSGRLELFDFDLNPYISGQAPPPVPEGQAEVAAAMPDAGQTSQPTAEIATVEAAPRAVDVLEAPSETPIDFSGLKAFNADLELVTHAVLIQHMRIESSRLNLVLNDGHMASTVHNVSLYGGSGRGRFEIDAREPSTRMTQDLAFTNLDARHFLTDAINFGGIEGRAELSLNVRVQGRTQSEMINSADGYAHIEVVSGVLHGVDLGGVATTIRNALRGELIAPEAQTPFQGLSATFAIADGVLASDSLSMNTTDLRIPGIAVIDLPNRRLDARLAPRSPRGGSWCRSRRAGRLASSLTRTTLVAARWPISHRGSHWWRPRRGPQRASSKFSARGLRRACGPCQLA
;
A
#
# COMPACT_ATOMS: atom_id res chain seq x y z
N MET A 1 36.93 9.60 -4.41
CA MET A 1 36.39 10.97 -4.55
C MET A 1 37.46 11.94 -4.10
N GLY A 2 37.57 13.11 -4.72
CA GLY A 2 38.67 14.02 -4.42
C GLY A 2 38.30 15.46 -4.67
N CYS A 3 38.54 16.30 -3.69
CA CYS A 3 38.53 17.75 -3.85
C CYS A 3 39.61 18.14 -4.87
N ARG A 4 39.24 18.85 -5.94
CA ARG A 4 40.16 19.16 -7.06
C ARG A 4 40.69 20.59 -7.03
N ARG A 5 39.94 21.52 -6.43
CA ARG A 5 40.32 22.93 -6.34
C ARG A 5 39.63 23.55 -5.13
N VAL A 6 40.39 24.33 -4.37
CA VAL A 6 39.96 25.06 -3.19
C VAL A 6 40.50 26.47 -3.34
N ASP A 7 39.61 27.42 -3.60
CA ASP A 7 39.95 28.84 -3.69
C ASP A 7 39.35 29.52 -2.46
N ILE A 8 40.14 29.66 -1.39
CA ILE A 8 39.69 30.27 -0.13
C ILE A 8 40.44 31.58 0.09
N THR A 9 39.68 32.66 0.29
CA THR A 9 40.19 33.93 0.79
C THR A 9 39.92 33.99 2.29
N THR A 10 40.98 34.18 3.09
CA THR A 10 40.87 34.33 4.54
C THR A 10 41.36 35.71 4.96
N ALA A 11 40.69 36.32 5.93
CA ALA A 11 41.15 37.55 6.57
C ALA A 11 41.41 37.25 8.06
N LEU A 12 42.65 36.85 8.38
CA LEU A 12 43.06 36.58 9.76
C LEU A 12 43.82 37.79 10.33
N THR A 13 43.13 38.57 11.16
CA THR A 13 43.72 39.75 11.81
C THR A 13 44.34 39.44 13.17
N SER A 14 43.81 38.44 13.89
CA SER A 14 44.28 37.96 15.20
C SER A 14 43.82 36.53 15.44
N LEU A 15 44.53 35.77 16.28
CA LEU A 15 44.13 34.42 16.70
C LEU A 15 43.01 34.42 17.76
N ASP A 16 42.81 35.54 18.45
CA ASP A 16 41.80 35.71 19.50
C ASP A 16 40.56 36.47 19.02
N ALA A 17 40.52 36.86 17.74
CA ALA A 17 39.39 37.55 17.11
C ALA A 17 38.68 36.63 16.11
N PRO A 18 37.38 36.89 15.82
CA PRO A 18 36.67 36.14 14.79
C PRO A 18 37.35 36.23 13.44
N MET A 19 37.44 35.09 12.74
CA MET A 19 37.96 34.99 11.38
C MET A 19 36.83 34.58 10.44
N GLU A 20 36.68 35.35 9.37
CA GLU A 20 35.83 35.00 8.24
C GLU A 20 36.68 34.35 7.14
N ALA A 21 36.17 33.25 6.60
CA ALA A 21 36.73 32.54 5.47
C ALA A 21 35.64 32.39 4.41
N GLN A 22 35.92 32.91 3.21
CA GLN A 22 35.03 32.82 2.07
C GLN A 22 35.76 32.11 0.95
N GLY A 23 35.12 31.16 0.30
CA GLY A 23 35.76 30.45 -0.78
C GLY A 23 34.84 29.58 -1.59
N THR A 24 35.39 29.09 -2.69
CA THR A 24 34.73 28.08 -3.52
C THR A 24 35.52 26.78 -3.45
N VAL A 25 34.79 25.69 -3.27
CA VAL A 25 35.35 24.34 -3.26
C VAL A 25 34.76 23.59 -4.43
N ARG A 26 35.62 22.97 -5.25
CA ARG A 26 35.17 22.09 -6.33
C ARG A 26 35.28 20.64 -5.90
N TYR A 27 34.14 20.01 -5.65
CA TYR A 27 34.03 18.61 -5.23
C TYR A 27 33.20 17.80 -6.23
N ASN A 28 33.76 16.69 -6.73
CA ASN A 28 33.16 15.85 -7.77
C ASN A 28 32.61 16.68 -8.96
N ASP A 29 33.42 17.61 -9.45
CA ASP A 29 33.13 18.52 -10.58
C ASP A 29 31.95 19.48 -10.40
N ARG A 30 31.46 19.66 -9.17
CA ARG A 30 30.51 20.72 -8.82
C ARG A 30 31.15 21.76 -7.91
N GLU A 31 30.75 23.00 -8.09
CA GLU A 31 31.21 24.14 -7.29
C GLU A 31 30.31 24.33 -6.07
N LEU A 32 30.92 24.57 -4.92
CA LEU A 32 30.27 24.86 -3.66
C LEU A 32 30.84 26.17 -3.13
N GLU A 33 29.99 27.16 -2.93
CA GLU A 33 30.35 28.36 -2.20
C GLU A 33 30.28 28.06 -0.70
N ILE A 34 31.34 28.40 0.02
CA ILE A 34 31.48 28.15 1.44
C ILE A 34 31.84 29.47 2.13
N ASN A 35 31.02 29.85 3.10
CA ASN A 35 31.25 30.99 3.96
C ASN A 35 31.29 30.50 5.41
N ALA A 36 32.44 30.64 6.07
CA ALA A 36 32.67 30.15 7.42
C ALA A 36 33.17 31.27 8.34
N SER A 37 32.59 31.34 9.55
CA SER A 37 33.01 32.24 10.63
C SER A 37 33.49 31.41 11.81
N ILE A 38 34.73 31.61 12.23
CA ILE A 38 35.36 30.93 13.37
C ILE A 38 35.62 31.97 14.45
N ALA A 39 34.99 31.82 15.62
CA ALA A 39 35.07 32.84 16.67
C ALA A 39 36.48 33.03 17.24
N ARG A 40 37.25 31.95 17.40
CA ARG A 40 38.63 31.98 17.91
C ARG A 40 39.51 30.97 17.16
N PRO A 41 40.21 31.40 16.11
CA PRO A 41 41.12 30.54 15.35
C PRO A 41 42.24 29.92 16.20
N GLY A 42 42.72 30.61 17.24
CA GLY A 42 43.73 30.10 18.15
C GLY A 42 43.29 28.84 18.90
N ASP A 43 42.02 28.80 19.32
CA ASP A 43 41.42 27.65 20.02
C ASP A 43 41.36 26.44 19.06
N ALA A 44 40.92 26.65 17.80
CA ALA A 44 40.93 25.62 16.78
C ALA A 44 42.33 25.01 16.54
N ILE A 45 43.37 25.83 16.47
CA ILE A 45 44.76 25.37 16.26
C ILE A 45 45.26 24.54 17.44
N ARG A 46 44.85 24.87 18.67
CA ARG A 46 45.20 24.11 19.88
C ARG A 46 44.35 22.85 20.07
N GLY A 47 43.38 22.59 19.19
CA GLY A 47 42.42 21.49 19.37
C GLY A 47 41.43 21.74 20.51
N GLU A 48 41.22 23.00 20.87
CA GLU A 48 40.19 23.42 21.80
C GLU A 48 38.89 23.69 21.04
N LEU A 49 37.80 23.75 21.81
CA LEU A 49 36.47 23.97 21.27
C LEU A 49 36.28 25.44 20.87
N THR A 50 35.88 25.70 19.63
CA THR A 50 35.55 27.05 19.13
C THR A 50 34.15 27.08 18.50
N GLN A 51 33.49 28.24 18.54
CA GLN A 51 32.26 28.44 17.78
C GLN A 51 32.55 28.50 16.27
N LEU A 52 31.65 27.88 15.50
CA LEU A 52 31.67 27.81 14.04
C LEU A 52 30.28 28.13 13.49
N ILE A 53 30.22 29.08 12.56
CA ILE A 53 29.10 29.27 11.65
C ILE A 53 29.58 28.87 10.26
N LEU A 54 28.85 28.01 9.58
CA LEU A 54 29.19 27.50 8.25
C LEU A 54 27.96 27.59 7.35
N ASN A 55 28.10 28.32 6.25
CA ASN A 55 27.09 28.41 5.20
C ASN A 55 27.65 27.78 3.93
N ILE A 56 26.86 26.92 3.30
CA ILE A 56 27.20 26.22 2.06
C ILE A 56 26.08 26.51 1.07
N GLN A 57 26.44 26.99 -0.12
CA GLN A 57 25.51 27.23 -1.21
C GLN A 57 25.99 26.51 -2.47
N SER A 58 25.09 25.78 -3.13
CA SER A 58 25.35 25.08 -4.38
C SER A 58 24.06 24.82 -5.15
N GLU A 59 24.17 24.28 -6.37
CA GLU A 59 23.01 23.80 -7.14
C GLU A 59 22.33 22.55 -6.53
N LEU A 60 23.01 21.84 -5.63
CA LEU A 60 22.51 20.61 -5.01
C LEU A 60 21.92 20.80 -3.62
N LEU A 61 22.40 21.83 -2.92
CA LEU A 61 22.26 21.99 -1.48
C LEU A 61 22.53 23.43 -1.08
N THR A 62 21.62 23.98 -0.27
CA THR A 62 21.87 25.10 0.64
C THR A 62 21.92 24.53 2.06
N ALA A 63 22.98 24.84 2.82
CA ALA A 63 23.09 24.43 4.21
C ALA A 63 23.64 25.55 5.09
N GLU A 64 23.10 25.64 6.29
CA GLU A 64 23.58 26.48 7.37
C GLU A 64 23.81 25.61 8.62
N PHE A 65 24.98 25.74 9.21
CA PHE A 65 25.34 25.13 10.48
C PHE A 65 25.80 26.22 11.44
N ARG A 66 25.29 26.17 12.68
CA ARG A 66 25.72 27.04 13.78
C ARG A 66 25.99 26.20 15.01
N GLY A 67 27.22 26.23 15.49
CA GLY A 67 27.59 25.36 16.59
C GLY A 67 29.02 25.54 17.05
N GLN A 68 29.58 24.44 17.53
CA GLN A 68 30.93 24.34 18.04
C GLN A 68 31.67 23.25 17.28
N THR A 69 32.98 23.40 17.17
CA THR A 69 33.86 22.42 16.54
C THR A 69 35.15 22.24 17.34
N VAL A 70 35.69 21.03 17.26
CA VAL A 70 37.08 20.75 17.60
C VAL A 70 37.82 20.48 16.28
N ALA A 71 38.57 21.47 15.80
CA ALA A 71 39.14 21.43 14.45
C ALA A 71 40.13 20.26 14.23
N THR A 72 40.79 19.80 15.28
CA THR A 72 41.74 18.68 15.22
C THR A 72 41.07 17.31 15.05
N SER A 73 39.86 17.13 15.58
CA SER A 73 39.08 15.89 15.42
C SER A 73 38.06 15.97 14.27
N GLY A 74 37.74 17.18 13.81
CA GLY A 74 36.66 17.42 12.84
C GLY A 74 35.26 17.24 13.44
N GLU A 75 35.17 17.14 14.76
CA GLU A 75 33.88 17.02 15.45
C GLU A 75 33.11 18.34 15.37
N LEU A 76 31.80 18.22 15.17
CA LEU A 76 30.86 19.33 15.08
C LEU A 76 29.67 19.05 15.98
N ALA A 77 29.19 20.06 16.70
CA ALA A 77 27.94 19.97 17.46
C ALA A 77 27.18 21.31 17.37
N GLY A 78 25.95 21.29 16.86
CA GLY A 78 25.21 22.53 16.63
C GLY A 78 23.82 22.33 16.04
N THR A 79 23.20 23.43 15.65
CA THR A 79 21.97 23.42 14.84
C THR A 79 22.32 23.41 13.37
N VAL A 80 21.56 22.66 12.58
CA VAL A 80 21.69 22.58 11.13
C VAL A 80 20.35 22.88 10.47
N ARG A 81 20.40 23.55 9.33
CA ARG A 81 19.31 23.70 8.36
C ARG A 81 19.89 23.41 6.99
N ALA A 82 19.31 22.47 6.27
CA ALA A 82 19.78 22.09 4.95
C ALA A 82 18.59 21.81 4.04
N SER A 83 18.67 22.23 2.79
CA SER A 83 17.66 21.97 1.78
C SER A 83 18.27 21.87 0.39
N GLY A 84 17.57 21.22 -0.53
CA GLY A 84 18.02 21.10 -1.91
C GLY A 84 16.94 20.63 -2.86
N PRO A 85 17.13 20.82 -4.17
CA PRO A 85 16.11 20.53 -5.17
C PRO A 85 15.97 19.03 -5.47
N SER A 86 17.01 18.23 -5.23
CA SER A 86 17.01 16.80 -5.54
C SER A 86 17.91 15.97 -4.64
N LEU A 87 17.32 15.17 -3.75
CA LEU A 87 18.02 14.21 -2.91
C LEU A 87 18.64 13.10 -3.78
N ARG A 88 18.01 12.71 -4.89
CA ARG A 88 18.62 11.78 -5.86
C ARG A 88 19.91 12.31 -6.45
N GLN A 89 19.94 13.59 -6.85
CA GLN A 89 21.16 14.19 -7.39
C GLN A 89 22.23 14.34 -6.30
N LEU A 90 21.83 14.71 -5.07
CA LEU A 90 22.74 14.77 -3.93
C LEU A 90 23.38 13.40 -3.65
N ALA A 91 22.56 12.35 -3.55
CA ALA A 91 23.01 10.99 -3.29
C ALA A 91 23.93 10.46 -4.40
N SER A 92 23.61 10.78 -5.66
CA SER A 92 24.48 10.44 -6.80
C SER A 92 25.83 11.17 -6.72
N TRP A 93 25.83 12.43 -6.31
CA TRP A 93 27.04 13.24 -6.15
C TRP A 93 27.91 12.79 -4.97
N THR A 94 27.31 12.28 -3.89
CA THR A 94 28.02 11.69 -2.74
C THR A 94 28.42 10.23 -2.95
N GLY A 95 28.04 9.60 -4.08
CA GLY A 95 28.47 8.25 -4.46
C GLY A 95 27.52 7.12 -4.13
N THR A 96 26.31 7.45 -3.69
CA THR A 96 25.24 6.49 -3.40
C THR A 96 24.07 6.73 -4.36
N PRO A 97 24.24 6.45 -5.67
CA PRO A 97 23.19 6.75 -6.66
C PRO A 97 21.92 5.94 -6.36
N LEU A 98 20.81 6.66 -6.20
CA LEU A 98 19.46 6.09 -6.07
C LEU A 98 18.92 5.75 -7.46
N GLN A 99 19.44 4.66 -8.03
CA GLN A 99 19.10 4.24 -9.40
C GLN A 99 17.60 4.00 -9.54
N ASN A 100 17.04 4.52 -10.64
CA ASN A 100 15.64 4.31 -11.04
C ASN A 100 14.58 4.65 -9.97
N ALA A 101 14.96 5.39 -8.93
CA ALA A 101 14.04 5.88 -7.93
C ALA A 101 13.16 6.96 -8.56
N VAL A 102 11.85 6.84 -8.35
CA VAL A 102 10.88 7.88 -8.68
C VAL A 102 10.56 8.66 -7.41
N GLY A 103 10.55 10.00 -7.49
CA GLY A 103 10.52 10.86 -6.31
C GLY A 103 11.88 10.98 -5.62
N LEU A 104 11.91 11.34 -4.34
CA LEU A 104 13.12 11.72 -3.59
C LEU A 104 13.82 12.93 -4.23
N GLU A 105 13.04 13.92 -4.64
CA GLU A 105 13.52 15.18 -5.21
C GLU A 105 13.76 16.19 -4.10
N GLN A 106 12.85 17.15 -3.94
CA GLN A 106 13.05 18.25 -3.02
C GLN A 106 13.14 17.72 -1.60
N PHE A 107 14.17 18.15 -0.89
CA PHE A 107 14.38 17.76 0.49
C PHE A 107 14.71 18.97 1.35
N ALA A 108 14.37 18.86 2.63
CA ALA A 108 14.82 19.76 3.66
C ALA A 108 14.96 19.01 4.98
N VAL A 109 15.92 19.44 5.79
CA VAL A 109 16.14 18.92 7.15
C VAL A 109 16.56 20.08 8.05
N THR A 110 15.99 20.11 9.24
CA THR A 110 16.37 21.01 10.33
C THR A 110 16.55 20.20 11.59
N GLY A 111 17.42 20.62 12.51
CA GLY A 111 17.57 19.94 13.79
C GLY A 111 18.91 20.22 14.47
N ARG A 112 19.23 19.44 15.50
CA ARG A 112 20.57 19.42 16.11
C ARG A 112 21.40 18.33 15.46
N LEU A 113 22.58 18.69 14.97
CA LEU A 113 23.53 17.80 14.34
C LEU A 113 24.77 17.64 15.22
N THR A 114 25.20 16.40 15.40
CA THR A 114 26.53 16.06 15.90
C THR A 114 27.25 15.23 14.86
N VAL A 115 28.45 15.65 14.49
CA VAL A 115 29.33 14.94 13.56
C VAL A 115 30.55 14.49 14.33
N GLY A 116 30.90 13.22 14.22
CA GLY A 116 32.08 12.66 14.89
C GLY A 116 32.20 11.16 14.63
N GLY A 117 33.43 10.66 14.58
CA GLY A 117 33.69 9.23 14.44
C GLY A 117 33.02 8.55 13.24
N GLY A 118 32.85 9.25 12.10
CA GLY A 118 32.22 8.70 10.89
C GLY A 118 30.69 8.58 10.95
N ALA A 119 30.04 9.24 11.92
CA ALA A 119 28.59 9.28 12.07
C ALA A 119 28.06 10.72 12.11
N TYR A 120 26.85 10.88 11.58
CA TYR A 120 26.05 12.10 11.59
C TYR A 120 24.80 11.82 12.40
N THR A 121 24.76 12.35 13.62
CA THR A 121 23.64 12.16 14.56
C THR A 121 22.74 13.38 14.52
N PHE A 122 21.49 13.18 14.14
CA PHE A 122 20.44 14.18 14.14
C PHE A 122 19.52 13.95 15.33
N SER A 123 19.24 15.02 16.08
CA SER A 123 18.28 15.00 17.18
C SER A 123 17.30 16.16 17.09
N ASN A 124 16.06 15.92 17.50
CA ASN A 124 14.93 16.82 17.29
C ASN A 124 14.88 17.30 15.82
N ALA A 125 15.06 16.36 14.90
CA ALA A 125 15.09 16.69 13.49
C ALA A 125 13.67 16.80 12.95
N GLY A 126 13.40 17.85 12.18
CA GLY A 126 12.25 17.94 11.29
C GLY A 126 12.74 17.83 9.85
N PHE A 127 12.06 17.07 9.02
CA PHE A 127 12.46 16.83 7.64
C PHE A 127 11.27 16.76 6.69
N SER A 128 11.54 17.03 5.43
CA SER A 128 10.62 16.78 4.34
C SER A 128 11.37 16.20 3.14
N VAL A 129 10.73 15.27 2.44
CA VAL A 129 11.20 14.76 1.14
C VAL A 129 9.98 14.65 0.23
N ASP A 130 9.99 15.37 -0.88
CA ASP A 130 8.80 15.61 -1.70
C ASP A 130 7.63 16.11 -0.82
N GLN A 131 6.52 15.38 -0.80
CA GLN A 131 5.35 15.66 0.05
C GLN A 131 5.42 14.98 1.43
N VAL A 132 6.37 14.07 1.63
CA VAL A 132 6.56 13.36 2.90
C VAL A 132 7.11 14.34 3.91
N ARG A 133 6.44 14.44 5.06
CA ARG A 133 6.89 15.25 6.19
C ARG A 133 7.10 14.35 7.40
N GLY A 134 8.10 14.67 8.20
CA GLY A 134 8.37 13.88 9.39
C GLY A 134 9.30 14.56 10.37
N ARG A 135 9.47 13.89 11.51
CA ARG A 135 10.39 14.29 12.56
C ARG A 135 11.01 13.08 13.23
N GLY A 136 12.09 13.28 13.97
CA GLY A 136 12.66 12.20 14.78
C GLY A 136 14.14 12.38 15.11
N ASP A 137 14.68 11.32 15.67
CA ASP A 137 16.11 11.21 15.97
C ASP A 137 16.67 10.08 15.10
N PHE A 138 17.76 10.36 14.39
CA PHE A 138 18.38 9.38 13.50
C PHE A 138 19.89 9.57 13.38
N VAL A 139 20.58 8.49 13.06
CA VAL A 139 22.02 8.43 12.84
C VAL A 139 22.26 7.92 11.44
N LEU A 140 23.01 8.68 10.65
CA LEU A 140 23.60 8.24 9.40
C LEU A 140 25.07 7.89 9.65
N SER A 141 25.45 6.63 9.46
CA SER A 141 26.82 6.15 9.62
C SER A 141 27.40 5.76 8.28
N GLU A 142 28.61 6.23 7.99
CA GLU A 142 29.38 5.87 6.78
C GLU A 142 30.56 4.93 7.09
N LEU A 143 30.68 4.46 8.34
CA LEU A 143 31.76 3.56 8.78
C LEU A 143 31.74 2.17 8.15
N ARG A 144 30.58 1.76 7.63
CA ARG A 144 30.41 0.52 6.90
C ARG A 144 30.37 0.92 5.42
N GLU A 145 30.93 0.11 4.53
CA GLU A 145 31.11 0.41 3.09
C GLU A 145 29.85 0.93 2.36
N LYS A 146 28.68 0.85 2.99
CA LYS A 146 27.42 1.46 2.58
C LYS A 146 26.83 2.32 3.71
N PRO A 147 26.14 3.42 3.37
CA PRO A 147 25.41 4.21 4.34
C PRO A 147 24.46 3.36 5.18
N TYR A 148 24.52 3.54 6.49
CA TYR A 148 23.64 2.88 7.46
C TYR A 148 22.82 3.93 8.19
N LEU A 149 21.50 3.87 8.04
CA LEU A 149 20.56 4.78 8.67
C LEU A 149 19.85 4.07 9.84
N SER A 150 19.92 4.63 11.04
CA SER A 150 19.19 4.07 12.19
C SER A 150 18.47 5.14 12.97
N GLY A 151 17.36 4.81 13.62
CA GLY A 151 16.66 5.77 14.46
C GLY A 151 15.16 5.55 14.58
N ARG A 152 14.50 6.56 15.14
CA ARG A 152 13.05 6.60 15.30
C ARG A 152 12.49 7.82 14.57
N LEU A 153 11.61 7.57 13.61
CA LEU A 153 11.01 8.58 12.77
C LEU A 153 9.49 8.55 12.91
N GLU A 154 8.89 9.73 12.90
CA GLU A 154 7.46 9.96 12.88
C GLU A 154 7.11 10.65 11.56
N LEU A 155 6.23 10.04 10.78
CA LEU A 155 5.81 10.49 9.46
C LEU A 155 4.37 11.01 9.52
N PHE A 156 4.13 12.12 8.84
CA PHE A 156 2.84 12.80 8.73
C PHE A 156 2.35 12.72 7.29
N ASP A 157 1.09 12.31 7.11
CA ASP A 157 0.37 12.29 5.83
C ASP A 157 1.22 11.79 4.64
N PHE A 158 1.53 10.49 4.65
CA PHE A 158 2.42 9.88 3.68
C PHE A 158 1.64 9.22 2.53
N ASP A 159 1.78 9.72 1.30
CA ASP A 159 1.27 9.02 0.10
C ASP A 159 2.37 8.12 -0.48
N LEU A 160 2.16 6.80 -0.44
CA LEU A 160 3.08 5.81 -0.98
C LEU A 160 2.93 5.61 -2.49
N ASN A 161 1.82 6.06 -3.09
CA ASN A 161 1.51 5.81 -4.49
C ASN A 161 2.61 6.21 -5.47
N PRO A 162 3.21 7.42 -5.37
CA PRO A 162 4.27 7.85 -6.29
C PRO A 162 5.47 6.90 -6.29
N TYR A 163 5.79 6.33 -5.13
CA TYR A 163 6.97 5.48 -4.92
C TYR A 163 6.74 4.03 -5.35
N ILE A 164 5.48 3.56 -5.40
CA ILE A 164 5.14 2.20 -5.84
C ILE A 164 4.68 2.12 -7.30
N SER A 165 4.09 3.19 -7.85
CA SER A 165 3.60 3.24 -9.24
C SER A 165 4.66 3.71 -10.23
N GLY A 166 5.75 4.30 -9.74
CA GLY A 166 6.77 4.93 -10.57
C GLY A 166 6.29 6.25 -11.21
N GLN A 167 5.24 6.88 -10.68
CA GLN A 167 4.83 8.23 -11.08
C GLN A 167 5.47 9.27 -10.17
N ALA A 168 6.06 10.30 -10.76
CA ALA A 168 6.70 11.37 -9.98
C ALA A 168 5.68 12.06 -9.05
N PRO A 169 6.01 12.28 -7.76
CA PRO A 169 5.19 13.09 -6.88
C PRO A 169 4.97 14.49 -7.48
N PRO A 170 3.82 15.15 -7.23
CA PRO A 170 3.63 16.53 -7.65
C PRO A 170 4.73 17.42 -7.05
N PRO A 171 5.29 18.36 -7.83
CA PRO A 171 6.34 19.23 -7.35
C PRO A 171 5.83 20.10 -6.19
N VAL A 172 6.63 20.21 -5.14
CA VAL A 172 6.40 21.15 -4.05
C VAL A 172 6.92 22.53 -4.49
N PRO A 173 6.19 23.63 -4.29
CA PRO A 173 6.69 24.98 -4.58
C PRO A 173 7.98 25.30 -3.80
N GLU A 174 8.89 26.04 -4.43
CA GLU A 174 10.18 26.43 -3.83
C GLU A 174 9.99 27.11 -2.46
N GLY A 175 10.82 26.73 -1.48
CA GLY A 175 10.76 27.21 -0.09
C GLY A 175 9.74 26.49 0.81
N GLN A 176 8.73 25.80 0.26
CA GLN A 176 7.74 25.10 1.10
C GLN A 176 8.30 23.83 1.76
N ALA A 177 9.27 23.14 1.13
CA ALA A 177 9.98 22.03 1.75
C ALA A 177 10.66 22.45 3.06
N GLU A 178 11.28 23.64 3.08
CA GLU A 178 11.96 24.14 4.27
C GLU A 178 11.00 24.52 5.41
N VAL A 179 9.80 25.00 5.07
CA VAL A 179 8.72 25.26 6.02
C VAL A 179 8.14 23.93 6.54
N ALA A 180 7.97 22.97 5.65
CA ALA A 180 7.49 21.62 5.94
C ALA A 180 8.46 20.84 6.85
N ALA A 181 9.76 21.06 6.72
CA ALA A 181 10.79 20.50 7.60
C ALA A 181 10.94 21.28 8.92
N ALA A 182 10.50 22.54 8.98
CA ALA A 182 10.64 23.41 10.16
C ALA A 182 9.46 23.33 11.15
N MET A 183 8.67 22.25 11.14
CA MET A 183 7.42 22.16 11.92
C MET A 183 7.60 22.54 13.40
N PRO A 184 6.59 23.18 14.03
CA PRO A 184 6.73 23.86 15.30
C PRO A 184 6.87 22.89 16.47
N ASP A 185 7.43 23.43 17.57
CA ASP A 185 7.52 22.82 18.90
C ASP A 185 6.23 22.09 19.34
N ALA A 186 6.38 21.10 20.22
CA ALA A 186 5.34 20.17 20.69
C ALA A 186 4.21 20.81 21.55
N GLY A 187 3.90 22.09 21.33
CA GLY A 187 2.91 22.88 22.07
C GLY A 187 1.88 23.62 21.22
N GLN A 188 1.90 23.49 19.89
CA GLN A 188 0.84 24.06 19.06
C GLN A 188 -0.08 22.95 18.54
N THR A 189 -1.25 22.83 19.18
CA THR A 189 -2.44 22.23 18.57
C THR A 189 -2.86 23.09 17.37
N SER A 190 -2.09 22.99 16.29
CA SER A 190 -2.61 23.25 14.96
C SER A 190 -3.39 22.00 14.61
N GLN A 191 -4.72 22.11 14.68
CA GLN A 191 -5.60 21.15 14.03
C GLN A 191 -5.06 20.90 12.61
N PRO A 192 -5.00 19.64 12.14
CA PRO A 192 -4.68 19.40 10.75
C PRO A 192 -5.84 19.94 9.92
N THR A 193 -5.77 21.22 9.55
CA THR A 193 -6.49 21.74 8.39
C THR A 193 -5.72 21.27 7.15
N ALA A 194 -5.61 19.95 7.01
CA ALA A 194 -5.55 19.34 5.69
C ALA A 194 -6.99 19.26 5.21
N GLU A 195 -7.57 20.42 4.90
CA GLU A 195 -8.50 20.44 3.79
C GLU A 195 -7.62 20.08 2.60
N ILE A 196 -7.60 18.78 2.28
CA ILE A 196 -7.09 18.27 1.02
C ILE A 196 -7.76 19.18 0.00
N ALA A 197 -6.99 20.08 -0.62
CA ALA A 197 -7.49 20.89 -1.72
C ALA A 197 -8.19 19.89 -2.63
N THR A 198 -9.50 20.07 -2.81
CA THR A 198 -10.33 19.24 -3.67
C THR A 198 -9.89 19.48 -5.09
N VAL A 199 -8.72 18.94 -5.45
CA VAL A 199 -8.44 18.48 -6.78
C VAL A 199 -9.49 17.41 -6.98
N GLU A 200 -10.41 17.66 -7.91
CA GLU A 200 -11.36 16.68 -8.40
C GLU A 200 -10.64 15.33 -8.49
N ALA A 201 -11.03 14.41 -7.61
CA ALA A 201 -10.39 13.12 -7.52
C ALA A 201 -10.57 12.48 -8.88
N ALA A 202 -9.48 12.38 -9.65
CA ALA A 202 -9.46 11.51 -10.82
C ALA A 202 -10.03 10.16 -10.34
N PRO A 203 -10.90 9.49 -11.12
CA PRO A 203 -11.45 8.19 -10.74
C PRO A 203 -10.30 7.20 -10.63
N ARG A 204 -9.73 7.12 -9.44
CA ARG A 204 -8.65 6.23 -9.04
C ARG A 204 -9.35 5.15 -8.22
N ALA A 205 -10.00 4.22 -8.92
CA ALA A 205 -10.36 2.93 -8.35
C ALA A 205 -9.31 1.93 -8.84
N VAL A 206 -8.99 0.90 -8.07
CA VAL A 206 -8.20 -0.21 -8.61
C VAL A 206 -9.11 -0.84 -9.64
N ASP A 207 -8.82 -0.64 -10.93
CA ASP A 207 -9.59 -1.27 -11.97
C ASP A 207 -9.21 -2.75 -12.03
N VAL A 208 -9.93 -3.57 -11.27
CA VAL A 208 -9.74 -5.02 -11.22
C VAL A 208 -10.03 -5.67 -12.60
N LEU A 209 -10.58 -4.91 -13.56
CA LEU A 209 -10.69 -5.31 -14.96
C LEU A 209 -9.49 -4.93 -15.82
N GLU A 210 -8.68 -3.95 -15.44
CA GLU A 210 -7.47 -3.61 -16.18
C GLU A 210 -6.49 -4.80 -16.10
N ALA A 211 -5.76 -5.04 -17.19
CA ALA A 211 -4.77 -6.10 -17.18
C ALA A 211 -3.64 -5.70 -16.21
N PRO A 212 -3.15 -6.63 -15.35
CA PRO A 212 -2.03 -6.32 -14.48
C PRO A 212 -0.83 -5.83 -15.29
N SER A 213 -0.08 -4.88 -14.71
CA SER A 213 1.01 -4.25 -15.44
C SER A 213 2.17 -5.23 -15.70
N GLU A 214 2.64 -5.22 -16.95
CA GLU A 214 3.89 -5.88 -17.36
C GLU A 214 5.13 -4.98 -17.20
N THR A 215 4.95 -3.75 -16.70
CA THR A 215 6.08 -2.86 -16.42
C THR A 215 6.90 -3.41 -15.25
N PRO A 216 8.23 -3.59 -15.40
CA PRO A 216 9.06 -4.02 -14.29
C PRO A 216 9.01 -3.02 -13.13
N ILE A 217 8.76 -3.52 -11.93
CA ILE A 217 8.86 -2.78 -10.67
C ILE A 217 10.33 -2.78 -10.26
N ASP A 218 10.86 -1.60 -9.98
CA ASP A 218 12.28 -1.44 -9.64
C ASP A 218 12.51 -1.44 -8.12
N PHE A 219 13.27 -2.43 -7.64
CA PHE A 219 13.68 -2.55 -6.23
C PHE A 219 15.16 -2.26 -6.00
N SER A 220 15.88 -1.77 -7.02
CA SER A 220 17.33 -1.49 -6.93
C SER A 220 17.67 -0.46 -5.84
N GLY A 221 16.74 0.45 -5.53
CA GLY A 221 16.86 1.39 -4.41
C GLY A 221 17.07 0.72 -3.04
N LEU A 222 16.57 -0.51 -2.85
CA LEU A 222 16.79 -1.27 -1.60
C LEU A 222 18.25 -1.70 -1.38
N LYS A 223 19.10 -1.63 -2.42
CA LYS A 223 20.53 -1.97 -2.33
C LYS A 223 21.43 -0.77 -2.04
N ALA A 224 20.87 0.45 -2.07
CA ALA A 224 21.63 1.69 -1.97
C ALA A 224 22.10 2.00 -0.54
N PHE A 225 21.35 1.57 0.48
CA PHE A 225 21.68 1.80 1.88
C PHE A 225 21.14 0.67 2.76
N ASN A 226 21.63 0.62 3.99
CA ASN A 226 21.13 -0.25 5.03
C ASN A 226 20.38 0.58 6.08
N ALA A 227 19.38 -0.02 6.74
CA ALA A 227 18.58 0.69 7.72
C ALA A 227 18.10 -0.16 8.89
N ASP A 228 17.90 0.47 10.04
CA ASP A 228 17.19 -0.05 11.21
C ASP A 228 16.34 1.06 11.84
N LEU A 229 15.05 1.06 11.52
CA LEU A 229 14.15 2.17 11.78
C LEU A 229 12.91 1.74 12.56
N GLU A 230 12.57 2.50 13.60
CA GLU A 230 11.22 2.55 14.15
C GLU A 230 10.45 3.69 13.46
N LEU A 231 9.39 3.36 12.73
CA LEU A 231 8.54 4.32 12.03
C LEU A 231 7.19 4.42 12.73
N VAL A 232 6.73 5.64 13.00
CA VAL A 232 5.36 5.92 13.46
C VAL A 232 4.67 6.74 12.38
N THR A 233 3.52 6.28 11.88
CA THR A 233 2.77 6.99 10.84
C THR A 233 1.40 7.42 11.36
N HIS A 234 0.95 8.62 10.98
CA HIS A 234 -0.37 9.14 11.33
C HIS A 234 -1.44 8.86 10.27
N ALA A 235 -1.02 8.84 9.02
CA ALA A 235 -1.81 8.42 7.88
C ALA A 235 -0.85 7.96 6.78
N VAL A 236 -1.17 6.84 6.14
CA VAL A 236 -0.49 6.35 4.95
C VAL A 236 -1.53 6.03 3.89
N LEU A 237 -1.42 6.64 2.72
CA LEU A 237 -2.22 6.29 1.56
C LEU A 237 -1.45 5.30 0.71
N ILE A 238 -2.02 4.12 0.47
CA ILE A 238 -1.49 3.09 -0.42
C ILE A 238 -2.59 2.70 -1.39
N GLN A 239 -2.40 2.96 -2.68
CA GLN A 239 -3.46 2.90 -3.68
C GLN A 239 -4.63 3.77 -3.22
N HIS A 240 -5.79 3.18 -2.94
CA HIS A 240 -6.95 3.88 -2.36
C HIS A 240 -7.12 3.58 -0.88
N MET A 241 -6.26 2.73 -0.31
CA MET A 241 -6.34 2.36 1.09
C MET A 241 -5.72 3.44 1.96
N ARG A 242 -6.51 3.97 2.90
CA ARG A 242 -6.02 4.88 3.93
C ARG A 242 -5.77 4.12 5.22
N ILE A 243 -4.50 3.85 5.50
CA ILE A 243 -4.03 3.41 6.80
C ILE A 243 -3.97 4.65 7.69
N GLU A 244 -4.52 4.59 8.89
CA GLU A 244 -4.49 5.71 9.82
C GLU A 244 -3.19 5.65 10.62
N SER A 245 -3.24 5.16 11.86
CA SER A 245 -2.07 5.03 12.70
C SER A 245 -1.36 3.69 12.51
N SER A 246 -0.03 3.71 12.43
CA SER A 246 0.76 2.48 12.45
C SER A 246 2.13 2.67 13.10
N ARG A 247 2.67 1.61 13.70
CA ARG A 247 4.07 1.53 14.13
C ARG A 247 4.77 0.39 13.42
N LEU A 248 5.88 0.68 12.77
CA LEU A 248 6.67 -0.29 12.01
C LEU A 248 8.08 -0.37 12.59
N ASN A 249 8.62 -1.57 12.71
CA ASN A 249 10.05 -1.79 12.84
C ASN A 249 10.54 -2.30 11.49
N LEU A 250 11.45 -1.57 10.85
CA LEU A 250 11.97 -1.85 9.53
C LEU A 250 13.48 -2.08 9.60
N VAL A 251 13.93 -3.21 9.07
CA VAL A 251 15.34 -3.51 8.85
C VAL A 251 15.58 -3.69 7.36
N LEU A 252 16.56 -2.98 6.83
CA LEU A 252 17.02 -3.11 5.45
C LEU A 252 18.50 -3.50 5.47
N ASN A 253 18.81 -4.62 4.83
CA ASN A 253 20.17 -5.11 4.72
C ASN A 253 20.43 -5.61 3.29
N ASP A 254 21.20 -4.85 2.53
CA ASP A 254 21.69 -5.20 1.19
C ASP A 254 20.60 -5.70 0.23
N GLY A 255 19.47 -4.99 0.16
CA GLY A 255 18.34 -5.36 -0.70
C GLY A 255 17.34 -6.35 -0.10
N HIS A 256 17.55 -6.79 1.14
CA HIS A 256 16.55 -7.51 1.93
C HIS A 256 15.90 -6.58 2.95
N MET A 257 14.63 -6.25 2.74
CA MET A 257 13.81 -5.46 3.66
C MET A 257 12.90 -6.40 4.45
N ALA A 258 12.89 -6.26 5.78
CA ALA A 258 11.92 -6.88 6.65
C ALA A 258 11.25 -5.81 7.51
N SER A 259 9.93 -5.83 7.58
CA SER A 259 9.14 -4.90 8.38
C SER A 259 8.12 -5.65 9.21
N THR A 260 8.05 -5.34 10.50
CA THR A 260 6.96 -5.80 11.38
C THR A 260 6.10 -4.61 11.79
N VAL A 261 4.80 -4.76 11.62
CA VAL A 261 3.84 -3.71 11.90
C VAL A 261 2.98 -4.09 13.09
N HIS A 262 2.90 -3.16 14.04
CA HIS A 262 2.16 -3.29 15.29
C HIS A 262 1.09 -2.21 15.37
N ASN A 263 -0.09 -2.58 15.89
CA ASN A 263 -1.19 -1.64 16.18
C ASN A 263 -1.58 -0.79 14.97
N VAL A 264 -1.81 -1.44 13.82
CA VAL A 264 -2.32 -0.76 12.62
C VAL A 264 -3.79 -0.47 12.81
N SER A 265 -4.20 0.78 12.59
CA SER A 265 -5.60 1.16 12.45
C SER A 265 -5.98 1.27 10.97
N LEU A 266 -7.02 0.52 10.57
CA LEU A 266 -7.50 0.48 9.19
C LEU A 266 -9.03 0.35 9.19
N TYR A 267 -9.75 1.33 8.63
CA TYR A 267 -11.22 1.37 8.57
C TYR A 267 -11.93 1.05 9.91
N GLY A 268 -11.43 1.65 11.00
CA GLY A 268 -11.93 1.44 12.36
C GLY A 268 -11.65 0.05 12.96
N GLY A 269 -10.88 -0.80 12.26
CA GLY A 269 -10.35 -2.06 12.77
C GLY A 269 -8.90 -1.94 13.24
N SER A 270 -8.40 -3.03 13.84
CA SER A 270 -7.03 -3.09 14.34
C SER A 270 -6.31 -4.34 13.85
N GLY A 271 -5.02 -4.21 13.56
CA GLY A 271 -4.25 -5.33 13.03
C GLY A 271 -2.75 -5.26 13.27
N ARG A 272 -2.09 -6.29 12.76
CA ARG A 272 -0.65 -6.49 12.79
C ARG A 272 -0.21 -7.14 11.49
N GLY A 273 1.08 -7.04 11.18
CA GLY A 273 1.61 -7.69 10.00
C GLY A 273 3.12 -7.83 9.97
N ARG A 274 3.57 -8.61 8.99
CA ARG A 274 4.97 -8.76 8.61
C ARG A 274 5.05 -8.68 7.09
N PHE A 275 6.03 -7.91 6.63
CA PHE A 275 6.33 -7.73 5.22
C PHE A 275 7.81 -8.01 5.00
N GLU A 276 8.12 -8.80 3.98
CA GLU A 276 9.49 -9.04 3.55
C GLU A 276 9.60 -8.82 2.05
N ILE A 277 10.69 -8.18 1.63
CA ILE A 277 11.07 -8.02 0.23
C ILE A 277 12.53 -8.42 0.10
N ASP A 278 12.79 -9.45 -0.69
CA ASP A 278 14.14 -9.88 -1.06
C ASP A 278 14.40 -9.53 -2.53
N ALA A 279 15.10 -8.41 -2.74
CA ALA A 279 15.49 -7.90 -4.05
C ALA A 279 16.95 -8.24 -4.42
N ARG A 280 17.60 -9.17 -3.69
CA ARG A 280 19.00 -9.55 -3.95
C ARG A 280 19.15 -10.25 -5.29
N GLU A 281 18.19 -11.10 -5.62
CA GLU A 281 18.09 -11.82 -6.89
C GLU A 281 17.40 -11.01 -8.00
N PRO A 282 17.53 -11.40 -9.29
CA PRO A 282 16.82 -10.74 -10.39
C PRO A 282 15.29 -10.86 -10.33
N SER A 283 14.76 -11.91 -9.70
CA SER A 283 13.33 -12.07 -9.43
C SER A 283 13.10 -11.75 -7.95
N THR A 284 12.38 -10.65 -7.68
CA THR A 284 12.10 -10.20 -6.31
C THR A 284 11.12 -11.16 -5.66
N ARG A 285 11.44 -11.62 -4.45
CA ARG A 285 10.51 -12.41 -3.62
C ARG A 285 9.90 -11.53 -2.56
N MET A 286 8.61 -11.69 -2.29
CA MET A 286 7.93 -10.98 -1.21
C MET A 286 7.09 -11.94 -0.38
N THR A 287 7.06 -11.68 0.92
CA THR A 287 6.19 -12.39 1.87
C THR A 287 5.35 -11.37 2.63
N GLN A 288 4.06 -11.68 2.76
CA GLN A 288 3.09 -10.85 3.46
C GLN A 288 2.32 -11.74 4.44
N ASP A 289 2.36 -11.38 5.72
CA ASP A 289 1.54 -11.98 6.77
C ASP A 289 0.76 -10.86 7.46
N LEU A 290 -0.56 -10.91 7.37
CA LEU A 290 -1.44 -9.86 7.89
C LEU A 290 -2.56 -10.48 8.69
N ALA A 291 -2.90 -9.85 9.81
CA ALA A 291 -4.06 -10.19 10.60
C ALA A 291 -4.75 -8.92 11.08
N PHE A 292 -6.03 -8.79 10.76
CA PHE A 292 -6.87 -7.67 11.15
C PHE A 292 -8.17 -8.16 11.76
N THR A 293 -8.64 -7.43 12.76
CA THR A 293 -9.90 -7.68 13.45
C THR A 293 -10.76 -6.44 13.39
N ASN A 294 -12.08 -6.66 13.40
CA ASN A 294 -13.06 -5.58 13.48
C ASN A 294 -12.89 -4.57 12.33
N LEU A 295 -12.56 -5.00 11.11
CA LEU A 295 -12.49 -4.12 9.93
C LEU A 295 -13.89 -3.75 9.45
N ASP A 296 -14.10 -2.55 8.94
CA ASP A 296 -15.27 -2.26 8.11
C ASP A 296 -15.11 -2.95 6.75
N ALA A 297 -15.84 -4.05 6.54
CA ALA A 297 -15.70 -4.86 5.33
C ALA A 297 -16.02 -4.07 4.05
N ARG A 298 -16.99 -3.16 4.13
CA ARG A 298 -17.47 -2.43 2.95
C ARG A 298 -16.46 -1.40 2.51
N HIS A 299 -15.98 -0.56 3.44
CA HIS A 299 -14.96 0.44 3.13
C HIS A 299 -13.66 -0.22 2.68
N PHE A 300 -13.22 -1.26 3.40
CA PHE A 300 -12.01 -2.00 3.04
C PHE A 300 -12.06 -2.59 1.64
N LEU A 301 -13.11 -3.36 1.31
CA LEU A 301 -13.22 -4.00 -0.01
C LEU A 301 -13.48 -3.00 -1.14
N THR A 302 -14.13 -1.87 -0.84
CA THR A 302 -14.30 -0.77 -1.80
C THR A 302 -12.96 -0.16 -2.18
N ASP A 303 -12.11 0.17 -1.21
CA ASP A 303 -10.83 0.81 -1.49
C ASP A 303 -9.79 -0.19 -2.02
N ALA A 304 -9.80 -1.43 -1.53
CA ALA A 304 -8.85 -2.45 -1.93
C ALA A 304 -9.12 -3.01 -3.34
N ILE A 305 -10.38 -3.32 -3.66
CA ILE A 305 -10.76 -4.04 -4.89
C ILE A 305 -12.04 -3.51 -5.56
N ASN A 306 -12.49 -2.29 -5.21
CA ASN A 306 -13.70 -1.69 -5.75
C ASN A 306 -14.96 -2.57 -5.58
N PHE A 307 -15.07 -3.25 -4.45
CA PHE A 307 -16.19 -4.16 -4.14
C PHE A 307 -16.95 -3.72 -2.89
N GLY A 308 -18.09 -3.05 -3.08
CA GLY A 308 -18.98 -2.59 -2.01
C GLY A 308 -20.12 -3.56 -1.65
N GLY A 309 -20.02 -4.83 -2.04
CA GLY A 309 -21.12 -5.80 -1.95
C GLY A 309 -21.33 -6.41 -0.57
N ILE A 310 -20.35 -6.30 0.34
CA ILE A 310 -20.43 -6.89 1.67
C ILE A 310 -20.33 -5.79 2.72
N GLU A 311 -21.33 -5.71 3.57
CA GLU A 311 -21.37 -4.85 4.74
C GLU A 311 -21.26 -5.69 6.02
N GLY A 312 -20.54 -5.20 7.02
CA GLY A 312 -20.36 -5.86 8.32
C GLY A 312 -18.98 -5.62 8.92
N ARG A 313 -18.72 -6.22 10.08
CA ARG A 313 -17.39 -6.21 10.71
C ARG A 313 -16.64 -7.48 10.37
N ALA A 314 -15.44 -7.32 9.82
CA ALA A 314 -14.63 -8.41 9.30
C ALA A 314 -13.40 -8.71 10.15
N GLU A 315 -13.07 -9.99 10.24
CA GLU A 315 -11.75 -10.49 10.55
C GLU A 315 -11.10 -10.96 9.23
N LEU A 316 -9.82 -10.64 9.07
CA LEU A 316 -9.03 -10.97 7.89
C LEU A 316 -7.68 -11.53 8.34
N SER A 317 -7.30 -12.69 7.80
CA SER A 317 -5.93 -13.20 7.88
C SER A 317 -5.41 -13.50 6.47
N LEU A 318 -4.21 -13.06 6.16
CA LEU A 318 -3.56 -13.26 4.86
C LEU A 318 -2.14 -13.75 5.08
N ASN A 319 -1.76 -14.83 4.42
CA ASN A 319 -0.38 -15.25 4.29
C ASN A 319 -0.11 -15.53 2.82
N VAL A 320 0.67 -14.67 2.17
CA VAL A 320 0.94 -14.75 0.73
C VAL A 320 2.41 -14.56 0.46
N ARG A 321 2.92 -15.38 -0.45
CA ARG A 321 4.26 -15.27 -1.02
C ARG A 321 4.11 -15.06 -2.52
N VAL A 322 4.86 -14.11 -3.07
CA VAL A 322 4.89 -13.82 -4.50
C VAL A 322 6.35 -13.71 -4.97
N GLN A 323 6.56 -13.97 -6.26
CA GLN A 323 7.84 -13.75 -6.91
C GLN A 323 7.65 -13.16 -8.30
N GLY A 324 8.42 -12.13 -8.65
CA GLY A 324 8.29 -11.52 -9.96
C GLY A 324 8.94 -10.16 -10.06
N ARG A 325 9.07 -9.70 -11.30
CA ARG A 325 9.53 -8.36 -11.66
C ARG A 325 8.36 -7.48 -12.07
N THR A 326 7.25 -8.06 -12.52
CA THR A 326 6.04 -7.34 -12.95
C THR A 326 4.86 -7.68 -12.04
N GLN A 327 3.79 -6.88 -12.09
CA GLN A 327 2.59 -7.15 -11.33
C GLN A 327 1.95 -8.48 -11.78
N SER A 328 1.95 -8.76 -13.09
CA SER A 328 1.48 -10.02 -13.66
C SER A 328 2.25 -11.22 -13.13
N GLU A 329 3.59 -11.17 -13.12
CA GLU A 329 4.43 -12.25 -12.60
C GLU A 329 4.17 -12.50 -11.10
N MET A 330 4.01 -11.43 -10.32
CA MET A 330 3.68 -11.54 -8.89
C MET A 330 2.29 -12.17 -8.66
N ILE A 331 1.29 -11.80 -9.45
CA ILE A 331 -0.06 -12.40 -9.36
C ILE A 331 0.00 -13.88 -9.75
N ASN A 332 0.67 -14.21 -10.85
CA ASN A 332 0.75 -15.58 -11.38
C ASN A 332 1.56 -16.53 -10.49
N SER A 333 2.38 -16.01 -9.59
CA SER A 333 3.21 -16.79 -8.65
C SER A 333 2.69 -16.75 -7.21
N ALA A 334 1.52 -16.15 -6.97
CA ALA A 334 1.00 -15.99 -5.64
C ALA A 334 0.61 -17.35 -5.04
N ASP A 335 1.20 -17.67 -3.89
CA ASP A 335 0.93 -18.88 -3.13
C ASP A 335 0.65 -18.56 -1.66
N GLY A 336 -0.19 -19.35 -1.00
CA GLY A 336 -0.46 -19.21 0.43
C GLY A 336 -1.91 -19.45 0.82
N TYR A 337 -2.43 -18.66 1.77
CA TYR A 337 -3.81 -18.74 2.21
C TYR A 337 -4.38 -17.36 2.57
N ALA A 338 -5.71 -17.25 2.44
CA ALA A 338 -6.47 -16.11 2.93
C ALA A 338 -7.69 -16.62 3.71
N HIS A 339 -8.00 -15.99 4.83
CA HIS A 339 -9.19 -16.25 5.62
C HIS A 339 -9.94 -14.94 5.83
N ILE A 340 -11.24 -14.97 5.59
CA ILE A 340 -12.14 -13.87 5.87
C ILE A 340 -13.34 -14.39 6.65
N GLU A 341 -13.70 -13.66 7.69
CA GLU A 341 -14.94 -13.86 8.42
C GLU A 341 -15.63 -12.52 8.60
N VAL A 342 -16.93 -12.45 8.36
CA VAL A 342 -17.76 -11.28 8.59
C VAL A 342 -18.87 -11.66 9.54
N VAL A 343 -18.90 -11.01 10.69
CA VAL A 343 -19.91 -11.24 11.72
C VAL A 343 -21.05 -10.27 11.48
N SER A 344 -22.28 -10.81 11.39
CA SER A 344 -23.54 -10.05 11.25
C SER A 344 -23.48 -8.90 10.23
N GLY A 345 -23.94 -9.15 9.01
CA GLY A 345 -23.80 -8.20 7.91
C GLY A 345 -24.90 -8.28 6.88
N VAL A 346 -24.71 -7.55 5.79
CA VAL A 346 -25.63 -7.51 4.64
C VAL A 346 -24.85 -7.74 3.35
N LEU A 347 -25.30 -8.72 2.58
CA LEU A 347 -24.85 -8.90 1.20
C LEU A 347 -25.75 -8.04 0.28
N HIS A 348 -25.17 -7.03 -0.35
CA HIS A 348 -25.82 -6.16 -1.31
C HIS A 348 -25.76 -6.75 -2.72
N GLY A 349 -26.75 -6.47 -3.55
CA GLY A 349 -26.83 -6.93 -4.94
C GLY A 349 -27.48 -8.31 -5.13
N VAL A 350 -27.80 -9.02 -4.05
CA VAL A 350 -28.38 -10.37 -4.10
C VAL A 350 -29.47 -10.55 -3.03
N ASP A 351 -30.64 -11.07 -3.40
CA ASP A 351 -31.71 -11.49 -2.48
C ASP A 351 -31.83 -13.02 -2.44
N LEU A 352 -31.16 -13.64 -1.47
CA LEU A 352 -31.19 -15.08 -1.23
C LEU A 352 -32.34 -15.48 -0.30
N GLY A 353 -32.94 -14.55 0.44
CA GLY A 353 -34.17 -14.79 1.20
C GLY A 353 -35.34 -15.11 0.25
N GLY A 354 -35.38 -14.43 -0.90
CA GLY A 354 -36.30 -14.68 -2.01
C GLY A 354 -36.21 -16.08 -2.63
N VAL A 355 -35.06 -16.76 -2.50
CA VAL A 355 -34.89 -18.15 -2.99
C VAL A 355 -35.75 -19.13 -2.20
N ALA A 356 -35.88 -18.91 -0.88
CA ALA A 356 -36.71 -19.74 -0.02
C ALA A 356 -38.21 -19.55 -0.29
N THR A 357 -38.61 -18.37 -0.76
CA THR A 357 -40.02 -18.04 -0.98
C THR A 357 -40.51 -18.41 -2.39
N THR A 358 -39.69 -18.30 -3.44
CA THR A 358 -40.14 -18.73 -4.78
C THR A 358 -39.02 -19.17 -5.74
N ILE A 359 -39.00 -20.46 -6.11
CA ILE A 359 -38.17 -21.02 -7.22
C ILE A 359 -38.41 -20.24 -8.54
N ARG A 360 -39.58 -19.62 -8.73
CA ARG A 360 -39.88 -18.78 -9.91
C ARG A 360 -38.97 -17.54 -10.01
N ASN A 361 -38.58 -16.92 -8.90
CA ASN A 361 -37.74 -15.71 -8.92
C ASN A 361 -36.30 -16.08 -9.30
N ALA A 362 -35.82 -17.22 -8.80
CA ALA A 362 -34.53 -17.81 -9.20
C ALA A 362 -34.48 -18.13 -10.71
N LEU A 363 -35.55 -18.68 -11.27
CA LEU A 363 -35.64 -19.01 -12.70
C LEU A 363 -35.80 -17.78 -13.61
N ARG A 364 -36.22 -16.63 -13.06
CA ARG A 364 -36.36 -15.35 -13.79
C ARG A 364 -35.12 -14.46 -13.69
N GLY A 365 -34.12 -14.83 -12.89
CA GLY A 365 -32.94 -14.01 -12.64
C GLY A 365 -33.19 -12.79 -11.74
N GLU A 366 -34.34 -12.73 -11.06
CA GLU A 366 -34.76 -11.62 -10.19
C GLU A 366 -34.05 -11.62 -8.82
N LEU A 367 -33.13 -12.57 -8.59
CA LEU A 367 -32.33 -12.64 -7.36
C LEU A 367 -31.18 -11.63 -7.33
N ILE A 368 -30.78 -11.13 -8.50
CA ILE A 368 -29.68 -10.18 -8.68
C ILE A 368 -30.30 -8.86 -9.09
N ALA A 369 -30.34 -7.92 -8.16
CA ALA A 369 -30.79 -6.55 -8.41
C ALA A 369 -29.94 -5.59 -7.58
N PRO A 370 -29.61 -4.37 -8.07
CA PRO A 370 -28.77 -3.41 -7.33
C PRO A 370 -29.29 -3.12 -5.91
N GLU A 371 -30.61 -3.08 -5.75
CA GLU A 371 -31.33 -2.84 -4.50
C GLU A 371 -31.55 -4.11 -3.64
N ALA A 372 -31.24 -5.30 -4.16
CA ALA A 372 -31.43 -6.55 -3.44
C ALA A 372 -30.44 -6.65 -2.27
N GLN A 373 -30.92 -7.13 -1.12
CA GLN A 373 -30.12 -7.27 0.08
C GLN A 373 -30.42 -8.60 0.78
N THR A 374 -29.38 -9.27 1.25
CA THR A 374 -29.48 -10.48 2.07
C THR A 374 -28.77 -10.27 3.39
N PRO A 375 -29.51 -10.06 4.50
CA PRO A 375 -28.93 -10.08 5.83
C PRO A 375 -28.38 -11.47 6.18
N PHE A 376 -27.20 -11.51 6.79
CA PHE A 376 -26.56 -12.72 7.28
C PHE A 376 -26.07 -12.55 8.72
N GLN A 377 -26.04 -13.63 9.48
CA GLN A 377 -25.48 -13.74 10.83
C GLN A 377 -23.97 -14.00 10.80
N GLY A 378 -23.49 -14.70 9.78
CA GLY A 378 -22.06 -14.93 9.56
C GLY A 378 -21.75 -15.30 8.12
N LEU A 379 -20.64 -14.81 7.60
CA LEU A 379 -20.05 -15.17 6.32
C LEU A 379 -18.60 -15.55 6.59
N SER A 380 -18.15 -16.71 6.14
CA SER A 380 -16.76 -17.15 6.30
C SER A 380 -16.26 -17.86 5.06
N ALA A 381 -14.98 -17.69 4.75
CA ALA A 381 -14.30 -18.42 3.70
C ALA A 381 -12.80 -18.50 3.99
N THR A 382 -12.22 -19.68 3.74
CA THR A 382 -10.77 -19.88 3.73
C THR A 382 -10.36 -20.31 2.34
N PHE A 383 -9.44 -19.57 1.74
CA PHE A 383 -8.91 -19.81 0.40
C PHE A 383 -7.49 -20.35 0.50
N ALA A 384 -7.24 -21.48 -0.14
CA ALA A 384 -5.89 -21.87 -0.52
C ALA A 384 -5.52 -21.14 -1.81
N ILE A 385 -4.30 -20.62 -1.90
CA ILE A 385 -3.80 -19.85 -3.03
C ILE A 385 -2.66 -20.63 -3.65
N ALA A 386 -2.78 -20.92 -4.94
CA ALA A 386 -1.73 -21.58 -5.73
C ALA A 386 -1.68 -20.95 -7.13
N ASP A 387 -0.49 -20.51 -7.55
CA ASP A 387 -0.25 -19.90 -8.87
C ASP A 387 -1.26 -18.78 -9.21
N GLY A 388 -1.60 -17.93 -8.22
CA GLY A 388 -2.58 -16.86 -8.38
C GLY A 388 -4.06 -17.29 -8.40
N VAL A 389 -4.35 -18.58 -8.22
CA VAL A 389 -5.71 -19.11 -8.13
C VAL A 389 -6.07 -19.37 -6.68
N LEU A 390 -7.12 -18.70 -6.21
CA LEU A 390 -7.69 -18.88 -4.88
C LEU A 390 -8.85 -19.87 -4.95
N ALA A 391 -8.78 -20.96 -4.19
CA ALA A 391 -9.83 -21.96 -4.11
C ALA A 391 -10.30 -22.16 -2.67
N SER A 392 -11.62 -22.18 -2.47
CA SER A 392 -12.25 -22.43 -1.18
C SER A 392 -13.36 -23.46 -1.33
N ASP A 393 -13.37 -24.47 -0.45
CA ASP A 393 -14.48 -25.40 -0.25
C ASP A 393 -15.22 -25.17 1.08
N SER A 394 -14.75 -24.18 1.85
CA SER A 394 -15.21 -23.86 3.20
C SER A 394 -16.10 -22.61 3.24
N LEU A 395 -16.48 -22.05 2.08
CA LEU A 395 -17.37 -20.90 2.01
C LEU A 395 -18.69 -21.25 2.70
N SER A 396 -19.10 -20.43 3.65
CA SER A 396 -20.36 -20.59 4.35
C SER A 396 -20.97 -19.24 4.66
N MET A 397 -22.22 -19.05 4.26
CA MET A 397 -23.04 -17.91 4.65
C MET A 397 -24.29 -18.37 5.38
N ASN A 398 -24.55 -17.75 6.51
CA ASN A 398 -25.56 -18.15 7.46
C ASN A 398 -26.55 -17.01 7.62
N THR A 399 -27.79 -17.19 7.21
CA THR A 399 -28.89 -16.25 7.47
C THR A 399 -29.78 -16.80 8.59
N THR A 400 -30.81 -16.03 8.98
CA THR A 400 -31.81 -16.48 9.96
C THR A 400 -32.51 -17.76 9.51
N ASP A 401 -32.81 -17.88 8.21
CA ASP A 401 -33.66 -18.95 7.67
C ASP A 401 -32.90 -19.96 6.82
N LEU A 402 -31.64 -19.68 6.45
CA LEU A 402 -30.84 -20.50 5.55
C LEU A 402 -29.41 -20.69 6.09
N ARG A 403 -28.88 -21.91 5.87
CA ARG A 403 -27.45 -22.18 5.87
C ARG A 403 -27.01 -22.37 4.43
N ILE A 404 -25.97 -21.68 3.99
CA ILE A 404 -25.58 -21.61 2.59
C ILE A 404 -24.09 -21.96 2.50
N PRO A 405 -23.75 -23.27 2.56
CA PRO A 405 -22.42 -23.71 2.18
C PRO A 405 -22.17 -23.46 0.70
N GLY A 406 -20.90 -23.30 0.34
CA GLY A 406 -20.49 -23.08 -1.03
C GLY A 406 -19.04 -23.44 -1.27
N ILE A 407 -18.70 -23.42 -2.55
CA ILE A 407 -17.33 -23.49 -3.03
C ILE A 407 -17.09 -22.30 -3.95
N ALA A 408 -15.87 -21.78 -3.95
CA ALA A 408 -15.47 -20.65 -4.78
C ALA A 408 -14.08 -20.86 -5.35
N VAL A 409 -13.91 -20.46 -6.61
CA VAL A 409 -12.62 -20.37 -7.28
C VAL A 409 -12.50 -18.96 -7.86
N ILE A 410 -11.43 -18.27 -7.48
CA ILE A 410 -11.07 -16.94 -7.99
C ILE A 410 -9.72 -17.08 -8.69
N ASP A 411 -9.73 -16.90 -9.99
CA ASP A 411 -8.59 -17.04 -10.88
C ASP A 411 -8.14 -15.63 -11.24
N LEU A 412 -7.17 -15.09 -10.48
CA LEU A 412 -6.68 -13.72 -10.65
C LEU A 412 -5.99 -13.52 -12.01
N PRO A 413 -5.14 -14.44 -12.51
CA PRO A 413 -4.53 -14.30 -13.83
C PRO A 413 -5.56 -14.16 -14.96
N ASN A 414 -6.63 -14.96 -14.91
CA ASN A 414 -7.69 -14.93 -15.93
C ASN A 414 -8.85 -14.01 -15.57
N ARG A 415 -8.78 -13.27 -14.44
CA ARG A 415 -9.83 -12.36 -13.94
C ARG A 415 -11.21 -13.02 -13.89
N ARG A 416 -11.29 -14.25 -13.38
CA ARG A 416 -12.52 -15.06 -13.34
C ARG A 416 -12.90 -15.43 -11.92
N LEU A 417 -14.20 -15.32 -11.61
CA LEU A 417 -14.79 -15.82 -10.36
C LEU A 417 -15.89 -16.83 -10.69
N ASP A 418 -15.75 -18.04 -10.15
CA ASP A 418 -16.77 -19.08 -10.20
C ASP A 418 -17.16 -19.48 -8.77
N ALA A 419 -18.41 -19.25 -8.41
CA ALA A 419 -18.95 -19.63 -7.11
C ALA A 419 -20.19 -20.53 -7.26
N ARG A 420 -20.29 -21.53 -6.39
CA ARG A 420 -21.46 -22.41 -6.28
C ARG A 420 -21.94 -22.42 -4.85
N LEU A 421 -23.21 -22.11 -4.68
CA LEU A 421 -23.86 -22.08 -3.38
C LEU A 421 -24.94 -23.17 -3.31
N ALA A 422 -25.09 -23.79 -2.15
CA ALA A 422 -26.07 -24.83 -1.89
C ALA A 422 -26.94 -24.49 -0.66
N PRO A 423 -27.92 -23.56 -0.80
CA PRO A 423 -28.79 -23.16 0.30
C PRO A 423 -29.58 -24.35 0.87
N ARG A 424 -29.64 -24.46 2.21
CA ARG A 424 -30.44 -25.44 2.94
C ARG A 424 -31.09 -24.83 4.17
N SER A 425 -32.28 -25.31 4.54
CA SER A 425 -32.94 -24.86 5.76
C SER A 425 -32.21 -25.39 7.02
N PRO A 426 -31.96 -24.55 8.04
CA PRO A 426 -31.40 -24.98 9.32
C PRO A 426 -32.33 -25.94 10.07
N ARG A 427 -33.65 -25.80 9.87
CA ARG A 427 -34.65 -26.73 10.39
C ARG A 427 -34.73 -27.89 9.42
N GLY A 428 -34.01 -28.98 9.72
CA GLY A 428 -34.12 -30.23 8.96
C GLY A 428 -35.60 -30.54 8.75
N GLY A 429 -36.02 -30.61 7.48
CA GLY A 429 -37.44 -30.55 7.13
C GLY A 429 -38.25 -31.63 7.82
N SER A 430 -38.94 -31.29 8.91
CA SER A 430 -40.11 -32.02 9.34
C SER A 430 -41.22 -31.67 8.36
N TRP A 431 -41.19 -32.29 7.19
CA TRP A 431 -42.38 -32.39 6.36
C TRP A 431 -43.46 -32.99 7.26
N CYS A 432 -44.49 -32.20 7.57
CA CYS A 432 -45.73 -32.70 8.15
C CYS A 432 -46.15 -33.92 7.33
N ARG A 433 -46.05 -35.12 7.91
CA ARG A 433 -46.73 -36.32 7.40
C ARG A 433 -48.22 -36.11 7.58
N SER A 434 -48.83 -35.31 6.70
CA SER A 434 -50.26 -35.45 6.45
C SER A 434 -50.43 -36.81 5.78
N ARG A 435 -51.11 -37.73 6.49
CA ARG A 435 -51.49 -39.05 5.98
C ARG A 435 -52.51 -38.86 4.85
N ARG A 436 -52.07 -38.50 3.64
CA ARG A 436 -52.83 -38.63 2.38
C ARG A 436 -51.98 -38.26 1.15
N ALA A 437 -50.87 -38.96 0.92
CA ALA A 437 -50.20 -38.95 -0.39
C ALA A 437 -49.22 -40.14 -0.54
N GLY A 438 -49.71 -41.37 -0.34
CA GLY A 438 -48.96 -42.56 -0.74
C GLY A 438 -49.03 -42.75 -2.25
N ARG A 439 -48.25 -41.97 -3.03
CA ARG A 439 -47.82 -42.31 -4.41
C ARG A 439 -46.92 -41.31 -5.15
N LEU A 440 -46.30 -40.32 -4.49
CA LEU A 440 -45.35 -39.38 -5.14
C LEU A 440 -44.02 -39.22 -4.40
N ALA A 441 -43.68 -40.15 -3.51
CA ALA A 441 -42.43 -40.12 -2.75
C ALA A 441 -41.30 -40.85 -3.52
N SER A 442 -40.84 -40.28 -4.64
CA SER A 442 -39.57 -40.73 -5.26
C SER A 442 -38.86 -39.71 -6.17
N SER A 443 -39.26 -38.43 -6.24
CA SER A 443 -38.73 -37.54 -7.29
C SER A 443 -38.15 -36.17 -6.89
N LEU A 444 -38.01 -35.80 -5.61
CA LEU A 444 -37.58 -34.45 -5.25
C LEU A 444 -36.56 -34.38 -4.10
N THR A 445 -35.43 -35.09 -4.25
CA THR A 445 -34.14 -34.67 -3.67
C THR A 445 -33.39 -33.88 -4.75
N ARG A 446 -33.81 -32.63 -4.99
CA ARG A 446 -33.03 -31.70 -5.83
C ARG A 446 -32.39 -30.65 -4.93
N THR A 447 -31.11 -30.84 -4.65
CA THR A 447 -30.20 -29.75 -4.29
C THR A 447 -30.25 -28.75 -5.44
N THR A 448 -30.83 -27.57 -5.22
CA THR A 448 -30.76 -26.47 -6.18
C THR A 448 -29.35 -25.90 -6.11
N LEU A 449 -28.48 -26.34 -7.03
CA LEU A 449 -27.18 -25.72 -7.28
C LEU A 449 -27.43 -24.36 -7.93
N VAL A 450 -27.17 -23.28 -7.21
CA VAL A 450 -27.09 -21.95 -7.82
C VAL A 450 -25.63 -21.76 -8.24
N ALA A 451 -25.38 -21.96 -9.53
CA ALA A 451 -24.11 -21.59 -10.15
C ALA A 451 -24.23 -20.15 -10.62
N ALA A 452 -23.45 -19.25 -10.04
CA ALA A 452 -23.38 -17.87 -10.48
C ALA A 452 -21.98 -17.63 -11.07
N ARG A 453 -21.94 -17.27 -12.35
CA ARG A 453 -20.71 -16.90 -13.06
C ARG A 453 -20.70 -15.38 -13.14
N TRP A 454 -19.83 -14.75 -12.37
CA TRP A 454 -19.75 -13.29 -12.31
C TRP A 454 -18.53 -12.84 -13.11
N PRO A 455 -18.68 -11.96 -14.12
CA PRO A 455 -17.57 -11.12 -14.52
C PRO A 455 -17.27 -10.18 -13.34
N ILE A 456 -15.99 -9.95 -13.04
CA ILE A 456 -15.57 -8.87 -12.15
C ILE A 456 -15.96 -7.58 -12.89
N SER A 457 -17.16 -6.99 -12.70
CA SER A 457 -17.55 -5.80 -13.46
C SER A 457 -18.44 -4.85 -12.68
N HIS A 458 -18.11 -3.56 -12.73
CA HIS A 458 -19.04 -2.46 -12.49
C HIS A 458 -19.70 -2.06 -13.82
N ARG A 459 -21.03 -1.93 -13.84
CA ARG A 459 -21.75 -1.39 -15.00
C ARG A 459 -22.01 0.10 -14.75
N GLY A 460 -21.11 0.94 -15.25
CA GLY A 460 -21.33 2.38 -15.39
C GLY A 460 -22.50 2.65 -16.35
N SER A 461 -23.37 3.55 -15.93
CA SER A 461 -24.63 3.93 -16.59
C SER A 461 -24.42 4.62 -17.94
N HIS A 462 -24.74 3.96 -19.05
CA HIS A 462 -25.20 4.64 -20.28
C HIS A 462 -26.25 3.81 -21.03
N TRP A 463 -27.47 4.34 -21.02
CA TRP A 463 -28.54 4.30 -22.03
C TRP A 463 -28.51 3.18 -23.10
N TRP A 464 -29.53 2.32 -23.06
CA TRP A 464 -30.10 1.73 -24.29
C TRP A 464 -31.63 1.89 -24.27
N ARG A 465 -32.14 2.80 -25.10
CA ARG A 465 -33.58 2.85 -25.44
C ARG A 465 -33.89 1.72 -26.44
N PRO A 466 -35.04 1.04 -26.32
CA PRO A 466 -35.44 0.02 -27.27
C PRO A 466 -35.99 0.68 -28.54
N ARG A 467 -35.37 0.42 -29.71
CA ARG A 467 -36.03 0.64 -31.00
C ARG A 467 -36.95 -0.55 -31.29
N ARG A 468 -38.26 -0.30 -31.33
CA ARG A 468 -39.27 -1.24 -31.83
C ARG A 468 -39.35 -1.20 -33.36
N GLY A 469 -39.19 -2.38 -33.96
CA GLY A 469 -39.92 -2.90 -35.13
C GLY A 469 -39.39 -2.54 -36.53
N PRO A 470 -39.95 -3.16 -37.60
CA PRO A 470 -40.42 -4.55 -37.73
C PRO A 470 -39.82 -5.24 -38.99
N GLN A 471 -39.80 -6.58 -39.07
CA GLN A 471 -40.17 -7.31 -40.30
C GLN A 471 -40.16 -8.84 -40.12
N ARG A 472 -41.22 -9.44 -40.66
CA ARG A 472 -41.49 -10.88 -40.79
C ARG A 472 -40.71 -11.45 -41.98
N ALA A 473 -40.29 -12.72 -41.87
CA ALA A 473 -40.37 -13.75 -42.93
C ALA A 473 -40.11 -15.13 -42.28
N SER A 474 -41.13 -15.93 -41.94
CA SER A 474 -41.60 -17.11 -42.69
C SER A 474 -40.50 -17.87 -43.46
N SER A 475 -40.08 -19.05 -43.00
CA SER A 475 -40.52 -20.39 -43.47
C SER A 475 -39.43 -21.40 -43.00
N LYS A 476 -39.59 -22.71 -42.80
CA LYS A 476 -40.57 -23.70 -43.22
C LYS A 476 -40.37 -24.94 -42.33
N PHE A 477 -41.47 -25.56 -41.94
CA PHE A 477 -41.55 -26.92 -41.40
C PHE A 477 -41.01 -27.95 -42.43
N SER A 478 -40.31 -28.98 -41.97
CA SER A 478 -40.23 -30.27 -42.67
C SER A 478 -40.12 -31.39 -41.64
N ALA A 479 -41.19 -32.18 -41.57
CA ALA A 479 -41.26 -33.42 -40.83
C ALA A 479 -41.02 -34.60 -41.79
N ARG A 480 -40.03 -35.43 -41.48
CA ARG A 480 -39.91 -36.86 -41.84
C ARG A 480 -39.12 -37.46 -40.66
N GLY A 481 -39.59 -38.41 -39.85
CA GLY A 481 -40.55 -39.46 -40.07
C GLY A 481 -39.80 -40.79 -40.13
N LEU A 482 -39.42 -41.39 -38.99
CA LEU A 482 -39.07 -42.81 -38.92
C LEU A 482 -39.25 -43.41 -37.50
N ARG A 483 -40.41 -44.06 -37.34
CA ARG A 483 -40.65 -45.40 -36.78
C ARG A 483 -40.08 -45.79 -35.40
N ARG A 484 -41.02 -45.81 -34.44
CA ARG A 484 -41.33 -46.86 -33.44
C ARG A 484 -40.40 -48.08 -33.34
N ALA A 485 -39.94 -48.35 -32.11
CA ALA A 485 -40.05 -49.66 -31.46
C ALA A 485 -39.96 -49.49 -29.93
N CYS A 486 -41.10 -49.64 -29.23
CA CYS A 486 -41.14 -49.92 -27.79
C CYS A 486 -41.26 -51.43 -27.61
N GLY A 487 -40.44 -52.02 -26.74
CA GLY A 487 -40.64 -53.36 -26.17
C GLY A 487 -40.98 -53.25 -24.68
N PRO A 488 -41.79 -54.16 -24.11
CA PRO A 488 -42.35 -54.00 -22.76
C PRO A 488 -41.46 -54.63 -21.68
N CYS A 489 -41.31 -53.96 -20.53
CA CYS A 489 -40.88 -54.59 -19.29
C CYS A 489 -42.12 -54.91 -18.44
N GLN A 490 -42.36 -56.20 -18.21
CA GLN A 490 -43.30 -56.73 -17.22
C GLN A 490 -42.71 -56.56 -15.80
N LEU A 491 -43.53 -56.03 -14.89
CA LEU A 491 -43.37 -56.11 -13.44
C LEU A 491 -44.14 -57.33 -12.94
N ALA A 492 -43.54 -58.05 -11.99
CA ALA A 492 -44.24 -58.94 -11.06
C ALA A 492 -44.56 -58.18 -9.77
#